data_AF-A0A6I7MWF5-F1
#
_entry.id   AF-A0A6I7MWF5-F1
#
_cell.length_a   1.000
_cell.length_b   1.000
_cell.length_c   1.000
_cell.angle_alpha   90.00
_cell.angle_beta   90.00
_cell.angle_gamma   90.00
#
_symmetry.space_group_name_H-M   'P 1'
#
loop_
_entity.id
_entity.type
_entity.pdbx_description
1 polymer ?
#
loop_
_entity_poly.entity_id
_entity_poly.type
_entity_poly.pdbx_seq_one_letter_code
_entity_poly.pdbx_strand_id
1 'polypeptide(L)'
;MTQVELLTKDDLENLRLRLLEDLMRMLEPKKKVVRDWIKSAEVRRILNISHGSLQNLRVNGMLNPRKIGGTYYYRTEEVEALFKS
;
A
#
# COMPACT_ATOMS: atom_id res chain seq x y z
N MET A 1 -10.39 48.18 -13.62
CA MET A 1 -11.14 48.37 -12.37
C MET A 1 -10.64 47.32 -11.40
N THR A 2 -10.16 47.69 -10.22
CA THR A 2 -9.73 46.75 -9.18
C THR A 2 -10.97 46.09 -8.60
N GLN A 3 -11.10 44.78 -8.78
CA GLN A 3 -12.16 43.98 -8.17
C GLN A 3 -11.83 43.81 -6.69
N VAL A 4 -12.66 44.41 -5.83
CA VAL A 4 -12.54 44.28 -4.37
C VAL A 4 -13.46 43.14 -3.95
N GLU A 5 -12.88 42.00 -3.60
CA GLU A 5 -13.62 40.91 -2.96
C GLU A 5 -13.70 41.15 -1.46
N LEU A 6 -14.92 41.13 -0.91
CA LEU A 6 -15.18 41.22 0.52
C LEU A 6 -14.95 39.85 1.15
N LEU A 7 -13.88 39.75 1.94
CA LEU A 7 -13.58 38.54 2.70
C LEU A 7 -14.39 38.51 4.00
N THR A 8 -15.13 37.43 4.23
CA THR A 8 -15.87 37.22 5.48
C THR A 8 -15.02 36.48 6.51
N LYS A 9 -15.44 36.52 7.78
CA LYS A 9 -14.81 35.69 8.83
C LYS A 9 -15.00 34.20 8.56
N ASP A 10 -16.13 33.82 7.96
CA ASP A 10 -16.43 32.43 7.61
C ASP A 10 -15.46 31.91 6.54
N ASP A 11 -15.03 32.75 5.59
CA ASP A 11 -14.05 32.37 4.57
C ASP A 11 -12.69 32.00 5.20
N LEU A 12 -12.27 32.77 6.21
CA LEU A 12 -11.04 32.49 6.96
C LEU A 12 -11.15 31.20 7.77
N GLU A 13 -12.31 30.94 8.37
CA GLU A 13 -12.54 29.72 9.14
C GLU A 13 -12.59 28.48 8.22
N ASN A 14 -13.22 28.59 7.06
CA ASN A 14 -13.21 27.56 6.03
C ASN A 14 -11.80 27.29 5.48
N LEU A 15 -10.98 28.34 5.33
CA LEU A 15 -9.57 28.17 4.96
C LEU A 15 -8.79 27.44 6.05
N ARG A 16 -8.98 27.82 7.32
CA ARG A 16 -8.33 27.17 8.49
C ARG A 16 -8.64 25.67 8.53
N LEU A 17 -9.91 25.31 8.38
CA LEU A 17 -10.36 23.91 8.40
C LEU A 17 -9.76 23.09 7.25
N ARG A 18 -9.79 23.62 6.01
CA ARG A 18 -9.20 22.94 4.85
C ARG A 18 -7.70 22.74 5.00
N LEU A 19 -6.99 23.76 5.46
CA LEU A 19 -5.54 23.66 5.71
C LEU A 19 -5.22 22.59 6.76
N LEU A 20 -5.99 22.53 7.84
CA LEU A 20 -5.81 21.50 8.87
C LEU A 20 -6.10 20.10 8.33
N GLU A 21 -7.16 19.92 7.53
CA GLU A 21 -7.48 18.64 6.90
C GLU A 21 -6.36 18.17 5.96
N ASP A 22 -5.85 19.07 5.11
CA ASP A 22 -4.74 18.76 4.20
C ASP A 22 -3.47 18.40 4.97
N LEU A 23 -3.13 19.15 6.03
CA LEU A 23 -2.01 18.83 6.91
C LEU A 23 -2.18 17.47 7.60
N MET A 24 -3.39 17.17 8.11
CA MET A 24 -3.68 15.87 8.72
C MET A 24 -3.50 14.71 7.72
N ARG A 25 -3.95 14.88 6.47
CA ARG A 25 -3.75 13.88 5.41
C ARG A 25 -2.26 13.70 5.05
N MET A 26 -1.48 14.77 5.08
CA MET A 26 -0.02 14.70 4.84
C MET A 26 0.72 14.02 5.99
N LEU A 27 0.25 14.23 7.23
CA LEU A 27 0.82 13.63 8.43
C LEU A 27 0.33 12.21 8.70
N GLU A 28 -0.73 11.77 8.01
CA GLU A 28 -1.24 10.42 8.12
C GLU A 28 -0.09 9.45 7.79
N PRO A 29 0.38 8.65 8.77
CA PRO A 29 1.49 7.77 8.53
C PRO A 29 1.06 6.83 7.43
N LYS A 30 1.69 6.94 6.25
CA LYS A 30 1.57 5.92 5.20
C LYS A 30 1.68 4.61 5.93
N LYS A 31 0.60 3.81 5.97
CA LYS A 31 0.59 2.52 6.66
C LYS A 31 1.91 1.87 6.26
N LYS A 32 2.85 1.78 7.21
CA LYS A 32 4.08 1.03 6.97
C LYS A 32 3.51 -0.30 6.58
N VAL A 33 3.65 -0.66 5.31
CA VAL A 33 3.39 -2.04 4.88
C VAL A 33 4.35 -2.80 5.76
N VAL A 34 3.79 -3.34 6.84
CA VAL A 34 4.57 -4.06 7.83
C VAL A 34 5.26 -5.12 6.99
N ARG A 35 6.57 -5.28 7.19
CA ARG A 35 7.41 -6.24 6.45
C ARG A 35 7.01 -7.66 6.86
N ASP A 36 5.78 -8.01 6.57
CA ASP A 36 5.14 -9.23 6.97
C ASP A 36 5.56 -10.29 5.98
N TRP A 37 6.03 -11.40 6.54
CA TRP A 37 6.33 -12.59 5.79
C TRP A 37 5.06 -13.40 5.70
N ILE A 38 4.49 -13.50 4.50
CA ILE A 38 3.24 -14.20 4.26
C ILE A 38 3.49 -15.63 3.79
N LYS A 39 2.59 -16.55 4.15
CA LYS A 39 2.69 -17.97 3.77
C LYS A 39 2.17 -18.21 2.35
N SER A 40 2.52 -19.36 1.77
CA SER A 40 2.08 -19.77 0.42
C SER A 40 0.55 -19.76 0.20
N ALA A 41 -0.26 -19.93 1.25
CA ALA A 41 -1.72 -19.84 1.13
C ALA A 41 -2.20 -18.40 0.90
N GLU A 42 -1.58 -17.46 1.61
CA GLU A 42 -1.88 -16.03 1.51
C GLU A 42 -1.47 -15.49 0.13
N VAL A 43 -0.27 -15.85 -0.34
CA VAL A 43 0.24 -15.44 -1.66
C VAL A 43 -0.70 -15.86 -2.79
N ARG A 44 -1.22 -17.10 -2.74
CA ARG A 44 -2.19 -17.58 -3.73
C ARG A 44 -3.49 -16.79 -3.71
N ARG A 45 -3.94 -16.35 -2.54
CA ARG A 45 -5.14 -15.52 -2.40
C ARG A 45 -4.92 -14.13 -2.97
N ILE A 46 -3.77 -13.51 -2.67
CA ILE A 46 -3.42 -12.17 -3.14
C ILE A 46 -3.25 -12.13 -4.66
N LEU A 47 -2.51 -13.08 -5.23
CA LEU A 47 -2.25 -13.13 -6.67
C LEU A 47 -3.37 -13.85 -7.46
N ASN A 48 -4.37 -14.41 -6.76
CA ASN A 48 -5.41 -15.25 -7.34
C ASN A 48 -4.88 -16.38 -8.25
N ILE A 49 -3.88 -17.13 -7.77
CA ILE A 49 -3.18 -18.17 -8.54
C ILE A 49 -3.29 -19.57 -7.94
N SER A 50 -3.14 -20.58 -8.80
CA SER A 50 -3.07 -21.98 -8.39
C SER A 50 -1.74 -22.35 -7.72
N HIS A 51 -1.71 -23.52 -7.06
CA HIS A 51 -0.47 -24.06 -6.47
C HIS A 51 0.64 -24.27 -7.51
N GLY A 52 0.31 -24.79 -8.69
CA GLY A 52 1.27 -25.00 -9.77
C GLY A 52 1.85 -23.69 -10.31
N SER A 53 1.01 -22.65 -10.41
CA SER A 53 1.46 -21.32 -10.79
C SER A 53 2.43 -20.74 -9.78
N LEU A 54 2.12 -20.82 -8.48
CA LEU A 54 3.04 -20.38 -7.42
C LEU A 54 4.35 -21.18 -7.42
N GLN A 55 4.30 -22.48 -7.75
CA GLN A 55 5.51 -23.29 -7.92
C GLN A 55 6.35 -22.80 -9.10
N ASN A 56 5.74 -22.52 -10.26
CA ASN A 56 6.42 -21.96 -11.43
C ASN A 56 7.09 -20.61 -11.09
N LEU A 57 6.41 -19.74 -10.34
CA LEU A 57 6.98 -18.46 -9.89
C LEU A 57 8.25 -18.65 -9.03
N ARG A 58 8.30 -19.70 -8.20
CA ARG A 58 9.51 -20.03 -7.41
C ARG A 58 10.63 -20.59 -8.28
N VAL A 59 10.31 -21.55 -9.16
CA VAL A 59 11.29 -22.24 -10.01
C VAL A 59 11.93 -21.25 -10.98
N ASN A 60 11.15 -20.32 -11.52
CA ASN A 60 11.61 -19.29 -12.45
C ASN A 60 12.27 -18.08 -11.73
N GLY A 61 12.35 -18.09 -10.39
CA GLY A 61 12.99 -17.02 -9.60
C GLY A 61 12.21 -15.70 -9.52
N MET A 62 10.97 -15.66 -10.01
CA MET A 62 10.10 -14.47 -9.90
C MET A 62 9.64 -14.21 -8.46
N LEU A 63 9.54 -15.25 -7.64
CA LEU A 63 9.32 -15.14 -6.20
C LEU A 63 10.43 -15.88 -5.45
N ASN A 64 11.03 -15.21 -4.47
CA ASN A 64 12.17 -15.73 -3.71
C ASN A 64 11.76 -16.07 -2.26
N PRO A 65 11.20 -17.27 -2.00
CA PRO A 65 10.74 -17.61 -0.67
C PRO A 65 11.89 -17.89 0.30
N ARG A 66 11.66 -17.62 1.59
CA ARG A 66 12.46 -18.20 2.68
C ARG A 66 11.76 -19.43 3.25
N LYS A 67 12.52 -20.51 3.43
CA LYS A 67 12.03 -21.74 4.05
C LYS A 67 12.38 -21.75 5.53
N ILE A 68 11.36 -21.82 6.39
CA ILE A 68 11.51 -21.89 7.85
C ILE A 68 10.64 -23.05 8.35
N GLY A 69 11.24 -24.05 9.00
CA GLY A 69 10.50 -25.21 9.52
C GLY A 69 9.67 -25.96 8.47
N GLY A 70 10.17 -26.05 7.23
CA GLY A 70 9.45 -26.70 6.12
C GLY A 70 8.40 -25.83 5.41
N THR A 71 8.06 -24.66 5.94
CA THR A 71 7.09 -23.74 5.34
C THR A 71 7.79 -22.63 4.54
N TYR A 72 7.26 -22.30 3.36
CA TYR A 72 7.74 -21.18 2.56
C TYR A 72 7.01 -19.88 2.92
N TYR A 73 7.82 -18.85 3.13
CA TYR A 73 7.43 -17.49 3.44
C TYR A 73 7.92 -16.52 2.38
N TYR A 74 7.14 -15.48 2.09
CA TYR A 74 7.41 -14.49 1.06
C TYR A 74 7.27 -13.11 1.66
N ARG A 75 8.06 -12.14 1.17
CA ARG A 75 7.86 -10.75 1.55
C ARG A 75 6.62 -10.21 0.87
N THR A 76 5.72 -9.59 1.63
CA THR A 76 4.50 -8.97 1.08
C THR A 76 4.82 -7.98 -0.05
N GLU A 77 5.88 -7.18 0.08
CA GLU A 77 6.28 -6.19 -0.93
C GLU A 77 6.62 -6.80 -2.30
N GLU A 78 7.28 -7.96 -2.33
CA GLU A 78 7.61 -8.66 -3.59
C GLU A 78 6.36 -9.24 -4.25
N VAL A 79 5.42 -9.73 -3.43
CA VAL A 79 4.16 -10.29 -3.91
C VAL A 79 3.24 -9.17 -4.44
N GLU A 80 3.15 -8.04 -3.75
CA GLU A 80 2.37 -6.88 -4.21
C GLU A 80 2.96 -6.25 -5.48
N ALA A 81 4.28 -6.24 -5.63
CA ALA A 81 4.91 -5.74 -6.85
C ALA A 81 4.48 -6.54 -8.10
N LEU A 82 4.32 -7.85 -7.97
CA LEU A 82 3.80 -8.70 -9.05
C LEU A 82 2.32 -8.47 -9.34
N PHE A 83 1.53 -8.03 -8.36
CA PHE A 83 0.11 -7.71 -8.56
C PHE A 83 -0.10 -6.37 -9.29
N LYS A 84 0.78 -5.39 -9.04
CA LYS A 84 0.70 -4.04 -9.64
C LYS A 84 1.30 -3.94 -11.05
N SER A 85 1.74 -5.06 -11.62
CA SER A 85 2.34 -5.13 -12.96
C SER A 85 1.30 -5.37 -14.03
#